data_AF-A0A4Y9N5K7-F1
#
_entry.id   AF-A0A4Y9N5K7-F1
#
_cell.length_a   1.000
_cell.length_b   1.000
_cell.length_c   1.000
_cell.angle_alpha   90.00
_cell.angle_beta   90.00
_cell.angle_gamma   90.00
#
_symmetry.space_group_name_H-M   'P 1'
#
loop_
_entity.id
_entity.type
_entity.pdbx_description
1 polymer ?
#
loop_
_entity_poly.entity_id
_entity_poly.type
_entity_poly.pdbx_seq_one_letter_code
_entity_poly.pdbx_strand_id
1 'polypeptide(L)'
;GIAAAVESQLTAANGLRAAATAAYDGAREGIDEGVRSGTLLRGEVLARWQEFVGTGEWMRALQSGVSRLRDRVVSAVTGRPTPADGLQGALENSVERLLRAEADRAAERTVTTWRALPGGAALLAGEERDLEQVSPDFPEAAAAQVRDWQGAVLDLVRDQGADKRTQARLLSWGVNGAGAVVMVAVFAQTAGLTGGEIAVAGGTTVVGQRVLEAVFGDSAVRSLAARAREDLEARADELLRYEQERFDVLVDAAAPAPTAADDLRAVVGELAAARRAAA
;
A
#
# COMPACT_ATOMS: atom_id res chain seq x y z
N GLY A 1 -10.15 -37.52 25.10
CA GLY A 1 -9.14 -38.44 24.56
C GLY A 1 -8.19 -37.67 23.65
N ILE A 2 -7.07 -38.25 23.23
CA ILE A 2 -6.01 -37.55 22.47
C ILE A 2 -6.57 -36.90 21.19
N ALA A 3 -7.43 -37.59 20.44
CA ALA A 3 -8.06 -37.02 19.23
C ALA A 3 -8.86 -35.72 19.50
N ALA A 4 -9.55 -35.63 20.64
CA ALA A 4 -10.27 -34.41 21.02
C ALA A 4 -9.30 -33.27 21.43
N ALA A 5 -8.14 -33.61 22.00
CA ALA A 5 -7.10 -32.61 22.28
C ALA A 5 -6.50 -32.06 20.98
N VAL A 6 -6.28 -32.92 19.97
CA VAL A 6 -5.82 -32.50 18.64
C VAL A 6 -6.84 -31.57 17.96
N GLU A 7 -8.13 -31.87 18.05
CA GLU A 7 -9.17 -30.96 17.52
C GLU A 7 -9.18 -29.60 18.23
N SER A 8 -8.97 -29.59 19.55
CA SER A 8 -8.82 -28.35 20.30
C SER A 8 -7.61 -27.54 19.84
N GLN A 9 -6.49 -28.21 19.51
CA GLN A 9 -5.29 -27.55 18.97
C GLN A 9 -5.52 -27.01 17.56
N LEU A 10 -6.20 -27.76 16.69
CA LEU A 10 -6.57 -27.31 15.34
C LEU A 10 -7.52 -26.10 15.41
N THR A 11 -8.49 -26.11 16.33
CA THR A 11 -9.40 -24.99 16.56
C THR A 11 -8.64 -23.75 17.03
N ALA A 12 -7.69 -23.91 17.95
CA ALA A 12 -6.82 -22.84 18.41
C ALA A 12 -5.97 -22.26 17.26
N ALA A 13 -5.33 -23.12 16.47
CA ALA A 13 -4.54 -22.73 15.31
C ALA A 13 -5.37 -21.92 14.29
N ASN A 14 -6.59 -22.36 14.00
CA ASN A 14 -7.49 -21.64 13.10
C ASN A 14 -7.89 -20.27 13.67
N GLY A 15 -8.13 -20.17 14.99
CA GLY A 15 -8.40 -18.90 15.65
C GLY A 15 -7.23 -17.91 15.54
N LEU A 16 -6.00 -18.39 15.68
CA LEU A 16 -4.78 -17.59 15.54
C LEU A 16 -4.60 -17.08 14.10
N ARG A 17 -4.75 -17.96 13.09
CA ARG A 17 -4.70 -17.56 11.66
C ARG A 17 -5.78 -16.55 11.31
N ALA A 18 -7.01 -16.76 11.78
CA ALA A 18 -8.12 -15.84 11.55
C ALA A 18 -7.87 -14.47 12.19
N ALA A 19 -7.25 -14.42 13.37
CA ALA A 19 -6.90 -13.17 14.02
C ALA A 19 -5.82 -12.39 13.25
N ALA A 20 -4.79 -13.07 12.75
CA ALA A 20 -3.77 -12.45 11.88
C ALA A 20 -4.42 -11.94 10.59
N THR A 21 -5.19 -12.78 9.90
CA THR A 21 -5.91 -12.40 8.66
C THR A 21 -6.75 -11.14 8.88
N ALA A 22 -7.58 -11.11 9.94
CA ALA A 22 -8.42 -9.95 10.24
C ALA A 22 -7.62 -8.67 10.53
N ALA A 23 -6.47 -8.78 11.21
CA ALA A 23 -5.63 -7.64 11.51
C ALA A 23 -4.98 -7.04 10.25
N TYR A 24 -4.57 -7.89 9.31
CA TYR A 24 -3.97 -7.49 8.03
C TYR A 24 -5.03 -7.03 7.02
N ASP A 25 -6.24 -7.60 7.03
CA ASP A 25 -7.38 -7.07 6.26
C ASP A 25 -7.73 -5.65 6.72
N GLY A 26 -7.74 -5.40 8.04
CA GLY A 26 -7.89 -4.05 8.57
C GLY A 26 -6.76 -3.09 8.17
N ALA A 27 -5.55 -3.58 7.91
CA ALA A 27 -4.46 -2.75 7.38
C ALA A 27 -4.64 -2.46 5.88
N ARG A 28 -5.15 -3.41 5.09
CA ARG A 28 -5.53 -3.17 3.68
C ARG A 28 -6.58 -2.07 3.58
N GLU A 29 -7.62 -2.15 4.40
CA GLU A 29 -8.67 -1.12 4.50
C GLU A 29 -8.09 0.22 4.97
N GLY A 30 -7.19 0.22 5.95
CA GLY A 30 -6.52 1.42 6.44
C GLY A 30 -5.66 2.11 5.37
N ILE A 31 -4.92 1.34 4.55
CA ILE A 31 -4.15 1.87 3.42
C ILE A 31 -5.09 2.45 2.36
N ASP A 32 -6.12 1.71 1.98
CA ASP A 32 -7.12 2.15 1.01
C ASP A 32 -7.78 3.47 1.43
N GLU A 33 -8.21 3.58 2.69
CA GLU A 33 -8.78 4.81 3.25
C GLU A 33 -7.72 5.93 3.37
N GLY A 34 -6.48 5.61 3.73
CA GLY A 34 -5.38 6.56 3.77
C GLY A 34 -5.06 7.18 2.40
N VAL A 35 -5.12 6.36 1.35
CA VAL A 35 -4.97 6.80 -0.05
C VAL A 35 -6.20 7.63 -0.48
N ARG A 36 -7.43 7.18 -0.16
CA ARG A 36 -8.69 7.84 -0.54
C ARG A 36 -8.93 9.18 0.16
N SER A 37 -8.69 9.25 1.46
CA SER A 37 -9.08 10.39 2.32
C SER A 37 -8.25 11.64 2.10
N GLY A 38 -7.14 11.54 1.35
CA GLY A 38 -6.20 12.63 1.10
C GLY A 38 -5.59 13.20 2.38
N THR A 39 -5.68 12.50 3.52
CA THR A 39 -5.03 12.89 4.78
C THR A 39 -3.51 12.96 4.62
N LEU A 40 -2.92 12.09 3.77
CA LEU A 40 -1.52 12.17 3.35
C LEU A 40 -1.15 13.51 2.69
N LEU A 41 -2.10 14.18 2.05
CA LEU A 41 -1.85 15.42 1.33
C LEU A 41 -1.81 16.65 2.23
N ARG A 42 -2.42 16.65 3.43
CA ARG A 42 -2.63 17.89 4.23
C ARG A 42 -1.35 18.53 4.81
N GLY A 43 -0.19 17.88 4.71
CA GLY A 43 1.09 18.39 5.21
C GLY A 43 2.10 18.72 4.09
N GLU A 44 3.19 17.95 4.07
CA GLU A 44 4.37 18.19 3.22
C GLU A 44 4.07 18.11 1.72
N VAL A 45 3.16 17.21 1.30
CA VAL A 45 2.83 17.00 -0.11
C VAL A 45 2.05 18.19 -0.69
N LEU A 46 1.08 18.76 0.03
CA LEU A 46 0.39 19.96 -0.43
C LEU A 46 1.33 21.17 -0.49
N ALA A 47 2.25 21.30 0.46
CA ALA A 47 3.27 22.35 0.41
C ALA A 47 4.17 22.21 -0.84
N ARG A 48 4.60 21.00 -1.20
CA ARG A 48 5.40 20.73 -2.41
C ARG A 48 4.60 20.86 -3.70
N TRP A 49 3.32 20.51 -3.68
CA TRP A 49 2.41 20.77 -4.79
C TRP A 49 2.22 22.27 -5.02
N GLN A 50 1.99 23.03 -3.94
CA GLN A 50 1.87 24.49 -4.02
C GLN A 50 3.17 25.14 -4.52
N GLU A 51 4.34 24.65 -4.12
CA GLU A 51 5.63 25.10 -4.66
C GLU A 51 5.75 24.80 -6.16
N PHE A 52 5.39 23.59 -6.60
CA PHE A 52 5.41 23.20 -8.01
C PHE A 52 4.49 24.08 -8.90
N VAL A 53 3.29 24.38 -8.42
CA VAL A 53 2.34 25.24 -9.14
C VAL A 53 2.73 26.72 -9.03
N GLY A 54 3.13 27.17 -7.84
CA GLY A 54 3.43 28.57 -7.52
C GLY A 54 4.71 29.11 -8.16
N THR A 55 5.70 28.25 -8.42
CA THR A 55 6.95 28.61 -9.12
C THR A 55 6.80 28.66 -10.65
N GLY A 56 5.59 28.41 -11.17
CA GLY A 56 5.32 28.40 -12.62
C GLY A 56 5.99 27.24 -13.37
N GLU A 57 6.53 26.24 -12.68
CA GLU A 57 7.09 25.02 -13.28
C GLU A 57 6.04 24.26 -14.09
N TRP A 58 4.77 24.29 -13.67
CA TRP A 58 3.66 23.75 -14.47
C TRP A 58 3.53 24.44 -15.85
N MET A 59 3.79 25.76 -15.94
CA MET A 59 3.80 26.49 -17.22
C MET A 59 5.04 26.16 -18.06
N ARG A 60 6.19 25.88 -17.43
CA ARG A 60 7.39 25.39 -18.12
C ARG A 60 7.26 23.94 -18.58
N ALA A 61 6.57 23.11 -17.81
CA ALA A 61 6.19 21.76 -18.21
C ALA A 61 5.26 21.82 -19.44
N LEU A 62 4.29 22.73 -19.46
CA LEU A 62 3.39 23.05 -20.60
C LEU A 62 4.10 23.55 -21.87
N GLN A 63 5.20 24.30 -21.73
CA GLN A 63 5.93 24.91 -22.86
C GLN A 63 7.01 24.00 -23.45
N SER A 64 7.37 22.89 -22.78
CA SER A 64 8.56 22.10 -23.12
C SER A 64 8.29 20.85 -23.96
N GLY A 65 7.11 20.72 -24.57
CA GLY A 65 6.75 19.62 -25.47
C GLY A 65 7.63 19.45 -26.74
N VAL A 66 8.65 20.29 -26.98
CA VAL A 66 9.50 20.21 -28.20
C VAL A 66 11.02 20.27 -27.93
N SER A 67 11.53 20.65 -26.74
CA SER A 67 12.98 20.97 -26.56
C SER A 67 13.78 20.10 -25.56
N ARG A 68 13.25 18.96 -25.09
CA ARG A 68 13.82 18.22 -23.93
C ARG A 68 15.03 17.31 -24.21
N LEU A 69 15.61 17.32 -25.41
CA LEU A 69 16.92 16.68 -25.61
C LEU A 69 18.06 17.47 -24.96
N ARG A 70 17.90 18.78 -24.74
CA ARG A 70 18.95 19.66 -24.21
C ARG A 70 18.98 19.72 -22.68
N ASP A 71 17.83 19.77 -22.02
CA ASP A 71 17.77 20.00 -20.56
C ASP A 71 18.17 18.76 -19.74
N ARG A 72 17.97 17.56 -20.28
CA ARG A 72 18.42 16.31 -19.63
C ARG A 72 19.94 16.17 -19.61
N VAL A 73 20.65 16.83 -20.54
CA VAL A 73 22.11 16.92 -20.51
C VAL A 73 22.56 17.94 -19.46
N VAL A 74 21.83 19.04 -19.29
CA VAL A 74 22.19 20.09 -18.31
C VAL A 74 21.89 19.64 -16.88
N SER A 75 20.76 18.97 -16.61
CA SER A 75 20.43 18.50 -15.25
C SER A 75 21.31 17.33 -14.79
N ALA A 76 21.67 16.42 -15.69
CA ALA A 76 22.64 15.35 -15.41
C ALA A 76 24.06 15.89 -15.12
N VAL A 77 24.39 17.07 -15.65
CA VAL A 77 25.69 17.75 -15.44
C VAL A 77 25.69 18.66 -14.20
N THR A 78 24.54 19.21 -13.80
CA THR A 78 24.44 20.19 -12.70
C THR A 78 23.91 19.61 -11.38
N GLY A 79 23.31 18.41 -11.39
CA GLY A 79 22.91 17.67 -10.17
C GLY A 79 21.83 18.34 -9.32
N ARG A 80 21.14 19.37 -9.82
CA ARG A 80 20.08 20.06 -9.06
C ARG A 80 18.75 19.31 -9.20
N PRO A 81 18.12 18.88 -8.10
CA PRO A 81 16.80 18.26 -8.14
C PRO A 81 15.77 19.27 -8.67
N THR A 82 14.85 18.79 -9.50
CA THR A 82 13.74 19.59 -10.01
C THR A 82 12.59 19.61 -8.99
N PRO A 83 11.72 20.64 -8.99
CA PRO A 83 10.55 20.66 -8.12
C PRO A 83 9.60 19.46 -8.30
N ALA A 84 9.57 18.85 -9.48
CA ALA A 84 8.85 17.60 -9.73
C ALA A 84 9.47 16.42 -8.95
N ASP A 85 10.80 16.31 -8.92
CA ASP A 85 11.52 15.30 -8.13
C ASP A 85 11.25 15.51 -6.62
N GLY A 86 11.14 16.77 -6.17
CA GLY A 86 10.80 17.12 -4.80
C GLY A 86 9.38 16.73 -4.37
N LEU A 87 8.42 16.73 -5.29
CA LEU A 87 7.06 16.25 -5.07
C LEU A 87 7.02 14.72 -5.06
N GLN A 88 7.72 14.07 -5.99
CA GLN A 88 7.83 12.61 -6.04
C GLN A 88 8.46 12.06 -4.76
N GLY A 89 9.56 12.66 -4.29
CA GLY A 89 10.19 12.26 -3.02
C GLY A 89 9.28 12.50 -1.81
N ALA A 90 8.49 13.58 -1.78
CA ALA A 90 7.54 13.82 -0.69
C ALA A 90 6.38 12.81 -0.69
N LEU A 91 5.91 12.43 -1.88
CA LEU A 91 4.91 11.36 -2.05
C LEU A 91 5.47 10.01 -1.65
N GLU A 92 6.69 9.67 -2.08
CA GLU A 92 7.39 8.42 -1.70
C GLU A 92 7.40 8.27 -0.18
N ASN A 93 7.97 9.25 0.53
CA ASN A 93 8.02 9.25 1.99
C ASN A 93 6.64 9.17 2.65
N SER A 94 5.62 9.79 2.08
CA SER A 94 4.27 9.80 2.67
C SER A 94 3.58 8.45 2.52
N VAL A 95 3.69 7.82 1.35
CA VAL A 95 3.15 6.48 1.10
C VAL A 95 3.90 5.45 1.93
N GLU A 96 5.23 5.49 1.97
CA GLU A 96 6.03 4.60 2.82
C GLU A 96 5.62 4.67 4.30
N ARG A 97 5.45 5.89 4.83
CA ARG A 97 4.97 6.08 6.21
C ARG A 97 3.58 5.49 6.43
N LEU A 98 2.68 5.60 5.47
CA LEU A 98 1.34 4.99 5.56
C LEU A 98 1.44 3.47 5.59
N LEU A 99 2.13 2.88 4.61
CA LEU A 99 2.30 1.43 4.49
C LEU A 99 2.89 0.86 5.78
N ARG A 100 3.94 1.49 6.30
CA ARG A 100 4.57 1.10 7.56
C ARG A 100 3.63 1.24 8.75
N ALA A 101 2.95 2.37 8.89
CA ALA A 101 2.05 2.58 10.01
C ALA A 101 0.90 1.56 10.04
N GLU A 102 0.31 1.22 8.90
CA GLU A 102 -0.76 0.22 8.86
C GLU A 102 -0.24 -1.20 9.10
N ALA A 103 0.93 -1.54 8.58
CA ALA A 103 1.57 -2.83 8.84
C ALA A 103 2.00 -2.99 10.30
N ASP A 104 2.59 -1.96 10.93
CA ASP A 104 2.92 -1.95 12.36
C ASP A 104 1.65 -2.16 13.20
N ARG A 105 0.55 -1.46 12.86
CA ARG A 105 -0.74 -1.68 13.55
C ARG A 105 -1.30 -3.09 13.34
N ALA A 106 -1.12 -3.70 12.16
CA ALA A 106 -1.53 -5.08 11.92
C ALA A 106 -0.76 -6.06 12.81
N ALA A 107 0.55 -5.89 12.88
CA ALA A 107 1.44 -6.69 13.71
C ALA A 107 1.08 -6.56 15.20
N GLU A 108 0.96 -5.33 15.71
CA GLU A 108 0.55 -5.05 17.10
C GLU A 108 -0.81 -5.64 17.44
N ARG A 109 -1.81 -5.49 16.54
CA ARG A 109 -3.15 -6.09 16.72
C ARG A 109 -3.09 -7.61 16.74
N THR A 110 -2.29 -8.21 15.87
CA THR A 110 -2.11 -9.67 15.79
C THR A 110 -1.55 -10.19 17.11
N VAL A 111 -0.42 -9.63 17.56
CA VAL A 111 0.20 -10.01 18.85
C VAL A 111 -0.76 -9.81 20.01
N THR A 112 -1.42 -8.64 20.08
CA THR A 112 -2.39 -8.33 21.13
C THR A 112 -3.54 -9.33 21.19
N THR A 113 -4.08 -9.71 20.03
CA THR A 113 -5.17 -10.70 19.95
C THR A 113 -4.67 -12.10 20.32
N TRP A 114 -3.48 -12.48 19.85
CA TRP A 114 -2.87 -13.78 20.13
C TRP A 114 -2.62 -14.01 21.62
N ARG A 115 -2.23 -12.97 22.38
CA ARG A 115 -2.09 -13.07 23.85
C ARG A 115 -3.33 -13.60 24.56
N ALA A 116 -4.52 -13.31 24.02
CA ALA A 116 -5.80 -13.74 24.59
C ALA A 116 -6.31 -15.08 24.02
N LEU A 117 -5.73 -15.58 22.93
CA LEU A 117 -6.15 -16.81 22.27
C LEU A 117 -5.42 -18.04 22.82
N PRO A 118 -6.08 -19.22 22.84
CA PRO A 118 -5.44 -20.47 23.25
C PRO A 118 -4.17 -20.74 22.44
N GLY A 119 -3.06 -21.01 23.12
CA GLY A 119 -1.76 -21.30 22.49
C GLY A 119 -0.98 -20.07 21.98
N GLY A 120 -1.62 -18.90 21.82
CA GLY A 120 -0.96 -17.73 21.25
C GLY A 120 0.19 -17.19 22.09
N ALA A 121 0.02 -17.10 23.42
CA ALA A 121 1.10 -16.67 24.33
C ALA A 121 2.34 -17.59 24.26
N ALA A 122 2.16 -18.88 23.94
CA ALA A 122 3.28 -19.81 23.78
C ALA A 122 4.01 -19.62 22.43
N LEU A 123 3.28 -19.27 21.37
CA LEU A 123 3.88 -18.96 20.06
C LEU A 123 4.65 -17.63 20.06
N LEU A 124 4.21 -16.66 20.86
CA LEU A 124 4.86 -15.35 20.98
C LEU A 124 6.10 -15.38 21.90
N ALA A 125 6.28 -16.45 22.69
CA ALA A 125 7.28 -16.50 23.73
C ALA A 125 8.71 -16.39 23.16
N GLY A 126 9.41 -15.30 23.49
CA GLY A 126 10.78 -15.04 23.06
C GLY A 126 10.92 -14.12 21.84
N GLU A 127 9.84 -13.91 21.07
CA GLU A 127 9.85 -13.10 19.84
C GLU A 127 8.81 -11.96 19.85
N GLU A 128 8.04 -11.84 20.93
CA GLU A 128 6.91 -10.91 21.06
C GLU A 128 7.24 -9.47 20.63
N ARG A 129 8.36 -8.91 21.08
CA ARG A 129 8.75 -7.52 20.76
C ARG A 129 9.08 -7.32 19.29
N ASP A 130 9.58 -8.36 18.62
CA ASP A 130 9.96 -8.35 17.21
C ASP A 130 8.75 -8.62 16.31
N LEU A 131 7.72 -9.28 16.84
CA LEU A 131 6.44 -9.53 16.18
C LEU A 131 5.42 -8.39 16.37
N GLU A 132 5.61 -7.50 17.36
CA GLU A 132 4.76 -6.31 17.54
C GLU A 132 5.01 -5.21 16.49
N GLN A 133 6.04 -5.35 15.68
CA GLN A 133 6.45 -4.39 14.66
C GLN A 133 6.63 -5.10 13.31
N VAL A 134 6.63 -4.31 12.24
CA VAL A 134 7.02 -4.81 10.91
C VAL A 134 8.41 -5.45 10.92
N SER A 135 8.64 -6.34 9.96
CA SER A 135 9.94 -6.99 9.81
C SER A 135 11.05 -5.97 9.55
N PRO A 136 12.32 -6.29 9.91
CA PRO A 136 13.44 -5.37 9.70
C PRO A 136 13.64 -4.93 8.24
N ASP A 137 13.27 -5.77 7.29
CA ASP A 137 13.38 -5.54 5.85
C ASP A 137 12.15 -4.85 5.24
N PHE A 138 11.02 -4.79 5.95
CA PHE A 138 9.80 -4.13 5.48
C PHE A 138 10.02 -2.68 5.01
N PRO A 139 10.76 -1.80 5.73
CA PRO A 139 10.95 -0.43 5.27
C PRO A 139 11.64 -0.33 3.90
N GLU A 140 12.62 -1.20 3.64
CA GLU A 140 13.32 -1.24 2.35
C GLU A 140 12.42 -1.81 1.25
N ALA A 141 11.68 -2.88 1.55
CA ALA A 141 10.71 -3.47 0.64
C ALA A 141 9.58 -2.49 0.27
N ALA A 142 9.04 -1.76 1.25
CA ALA A 142 8.03 -0.73 1.02
C ALA A 142 8.56 0.39 0.14
N ALA A 143 9.78 0.87 0.40
CA ALA A 143 10.41 1.90 -0.41
C ALA A 143 10.64 1.45 -1.85
N ALA A 144 11.06 0.20 -2.07
CA ALA A 144 11.20 -0.38 -3.40
C ALA A 144 9.86 -0.42 -4.14
N GLN A 145 8.79 -0.92 -3.50
CA GLN A 145 7.46 -0.98 -4.09
C GLN A 145 6.90 0.40 -4.45
N VAL A 146 7.15 1.42 -3.64
CA VAL A 146 6.71 2.79 -3.91
C VAL A 146 7.48 3.40 -5.09
N ARG A 147 8.79 3.16 -5.20
CA ARG A 147 9.57 3.60 -6.38
C ARG A 147 9.14 2.89 -7.66
N ASP A 148 8.89 1.59 -7.58
CA ASP A 148 8.41 0.80 -8.72
C ASP A 148 7.01 1.27 -9.16
N TRP A 149 6.13 1.56 -8.21
CA TRP A 149 4.84 2.19 -8.47
C TRP A 149 5.00 3.55 -9.17
N GLN A 150 5.91 4.41 -8.68
CA GLN A 150 6.16 5.70 -9.32
C GLN A 150 6.65 5.53 -10.76
N GLY A 151 7.50 4.54 -11.03
CA GLY A 151 7.93 4.14 -12.36
C GLY A 151 6.75 3.69 -13.23
N ALA A 152 5.90 2.80 -12.71
CA ALA A 152 4.72 2.30 -13.40
C ALA A 152 3.73 3.42 -13.76
N VAL A 153 3.55 4.43 -12.90
CA VAL A 153 2.72 5.60 -13.21
C VAL A 153 3.30 6.43 -14.36
N LEU A 154 4.62 6.61 -14.39
CA LEU A 154 5.28 7.31 -15.49
C LEU A 154 5.14 6.54 -16.82
N ASP A 155 5.24 5.21 -16.77
CA ASP A 155 5.05 4.35 -17.93
C ASP A 155 3.60 4.34 -18.41
N LEU A 156 2.64 4.28 -17.48
CA LEU A 156 1.22 4.40 -17.77
C LEU A 156 0.89 5.70 -18.52
N VAL A 157 1.50 6.81 -18.12
CA VAL A 157 1.36 8.11 -18.80
C VAL A 157 2.04 8.11 -20.18
N ARG A 158 3.20 7.46 -20.34
CA ARG A 158 3.89 7.30 -21.64
C ARG A 158 3.01 6.55 -22.62
N ASP A 159 2.48 5.41 -22.21
CA ASP A 159 1.68 4.52 -23.04
C ASP A 159 0.37 5.18 -23.48
N GLN A 160 -0.29 5.91 -22.57
CA GLN A 160 -1.50 6.66 -22.90
C GLN A 160 -1.23 7.83 -23.86
N GLY A 161 -0.03 8.42 -23.82
CA GLY A 161 0.42 9.44 -24.77
C GLY A 161 0.71 8.92 -26.19
N ALA A 162 0.91 7.60 -26.34
CA ALA A 162 1.09 6.96 -27.64
C ALA A 162 -0.23 6.75 -28.42
N ASP A 163 -1.38 6.81 -27.74
CA ASP A 163 -2.69 6.65 -28.36
C ASP A 163 -3.16 7.93 -29.09
N LYS A 164 -3.47 7.80 -30.38
CA LYS A 164 -3.61 8.91 -31.35
C LYS A 164 -4.78 9.86 -31.06
N ARG A 165 -5.73 9.50 -30.18
CA ARG A 165 -6.87 10.37 -29.81
C ARG A 165 -6.61 11.27 -28.59
N THR A 166 -5.65 10.92 -27.74
CA THR A 166 -5.35 11.66 -26.48
C THR A 166 -4.04 12.46 -26.59
N GLN A 167 -3.29 12.25 -27.68
CA GLN A 167 -2.03 12.94 -28.01
C GLN A 167 -2.07 14.47 -27.80
N ALA A 168 -3.11 15.15 -28.27
CA ALA A 168 -3.08 16.61 -28.38
C ALA A 168 -3.00 17.38 -27.05
N ARG A 169 -3.32 16.77 -25.91
CA ARG A 169 -3.36 17.45 -24.60
C ARG A 169 -2.31 16.94 -23.59
N LEU A 170 -1.96 15.65 -23.63
CA LEU A 170 -0.90 15.10 -22.78
C LEU A 170 0.51 15.44 -23.29
N LEU A 171 0.67 15.68 -24.60
CA LEU A 171 1.96 16.07 -25.21
C LEU A 171 2.45 17.46 -24.78
N SER A 172 1.59 18.34 -24.28
CA SER A 172 2.01 19.68 -23.83
C SER A 172 2.76 19.64 -22.50
N TRP A 173 2.45 18.69 -21.59
CA TRP A 173 3.05 18.60 -20.25
C TRP A 173 4.34 17.78 -20.17
N GLY A 174 4.54 16.84 -21.10
CA GLY A 174 5.57 15.81 -21.03
C GLY A 174 5.35 14.81 -19.87
N VAL A 175 5.98 13.64 -19.98
CA VAL A 175 5.70 12.47 -19.12
C VAL A 175 5.83 12.77 -17.63
N ASN A 176 6.90 13.45 -17.20
CA ASN A 176 7.15 13.68 -15.78
C ASN A 176 6.11 14.61 -15.13
N GLY A 177 5.64 15.63 -15.86
CA GLY A 177 4.61 16.55 -15.37
C GLY A 177 3.24 15.88 -15.30
N ALA A 178 2.88 15.12 -16.33
CA ALA A 178 1.64 14.35 -16.34
C ALA A 178 1.66 13.21 -15.30
N GLY A 179 2.81 12.57 -15.08
CA GLY A 179 3.00 11.58 -14.01
C GLY A 179 2.79 12.19 -12.62
N ALA A 180 3.41 13.33 -12.33
CA ALA A 180 3.21 14.05 -11.06
C ALA A 180 1.74 14.41 -10.82
N VAL A 181 1.03 14.84 -11.86
CA VAL A 181 -0.42 15.11 -11.81
C VAL A 181 -1.20 13.84 -11.48
N VAL A 182 -0.92 12.72 -12.16
CA VAL A 182 -1.60 11.44 -11.91
C VAL A 182 -1.32 10.94 -10.49
N MET A 183 -0.07 11.02 -10.02
CA MET A 183 0.30 10.64 -8.66
C MET A 183 -0.45 11.47 -7.62
N VAL A 184 -0.60 12.78 -7.81
CA VAL A 184 -1.42 13.62 -6.92
C VAL A 184 -2.91 13.29 -7.05
N ALA A 185 -3.39 12.97 -8.26
CA ALA A 185 -4.78 12.60 -8.51
C ALA A 185 -5.19 11.34 -7.74
N VAL A 186 -4.29 10.37 -7.58
CA VAL A 186 -4.50 9.14 -6.80
C VAL A 186 -4.97 9.44 -5.37
N PHE A 187 -4.47 10.52 -4.77
CA PHE A 187 -4.77 10.92 -3.39
C PHE A 187 -5.86 12.00 -3.28
N ALA A 188 -6.29 12.61 -4.39
CA ALA A 188 -7.19 13.75 -4.38
C ALA A 188 -8.68 13.38 -4.54
N GLN A 189 -8.98 12.14 -4.93
CA GLN A 189 -10.27 11.77 -5.53
C GLN A 189 -11.46 11.72 -4.56
N THR A 190 -11.21 11.73 -3.24
CA THR A 190 -12.29 11.70 -2.21
C THR A 190 -12.17 12.79 -1.15
N ALA A 191 -11.11 13.61 -1.19
CA ALA A 191 -10.79 14.60 -0.14
C ALA A 191 -11.72 15.83 -0.09
N GLY A 192 -12.92 15.78 -0.68
CA GLY A 192 -13.86 16.91 -0.69
C GLY A 192 -13.41 18.10 -1.54
N LEU A 193 -12.31 17.99 -2.30
CA LEU A 193 -11.82 19.07 -3.17
C LEU A 193 -12.79 19.44 -4.29
N THR A 194 -13.78 18.60 -4.57
CA THR A 194 -14.86 18.83 -5.54
C THR A 194 -16.11 19.48 -4.92
N GLY A 195 -16.18 19.71 -3.60
CA GLY A 195 -17.39 20.27 -3.01
C GLY A 195 -17.29 20.64 -1.54
N GLY A 196 -17.15 21.95 -1.29
CA GLY A 196 -17.61 22.60 -0.06
C GLY A 196 -16.61 22.63 1.10
N GLU A 197 -16.35 23.85 1.56
CA GLU A 197 -15.69 24.20 2.83
C GLU A 197 -14.16 24.07 2.87
N ILE A 198 -13.48 25.16 2.50
CA ILE A 198 -12.58 25.93 3.38
C ILE A 198 -12.40 27.30 2.73
N ALA A 199 -13.17 28.26 3.22
CA ALA A 199 -12.94 29.68 3.02
C ALA A 199 -12.47 30.28 4.34
N VAL A 200 -11.28 29.95 4.82
CA VAL A 200 -10.64 30.74 5.88
C VAL A 200 -9.12 30.77 5.67
N ALA A 201 -8.61 32.01 5.65
CA ALA A 201 -7.21 32.46 5.72
C ALA A 201 -6.37 32.42 4.42
N GLY A 202 -6.35 33.57 3.71
CA GLY A 202 -5.09 34.08 3.14
C GLY A 202 -4.83 33.98 1.63
N GLY A 203 -5.74 34.49 0.79
CA GLY A 203 -5.41 35.31 -0.40
C GLY A 203 -4.62 34.75 -1.60
N THR A 204 -4.10 33.52 -1.61
CA THR A 204 -3.27 33.00 -2.73
C THR A 204 -3.68 31.64 -3.29
N THR A 205 -4.73 31.02 -2.74
CA THR A 205 -5.12 29.61 -2.99
C THR A 205 -5.95 29.36 -4.26
N VAL A 206 -6.46 30.41 -4.92
CA VAL A 206 -7.50 30.26 -5.96
C VAL A 206 -6.94 29.74 -7.30
N VAL A 207 -5.64 29.88 -7.56
CA VAL A 207 -5.04 29.48 -8.86
C VAL A 207 -4.75 27.98 -8.93
N GLY A 208 -4.38 27.34 -7.81
CA GLY A 208 -4.12 25.90 -7.76
C GLY A 208 -5.38 25.06 -8.00
N GLN A 209 -6.54 25.54 -7.55
CA GLN A 209 -7.80 24.78 -7.59
C GLN A 209 -8.43 24.73 -9.00
N ARG A 210 -8.38 25.83 -9.76
CA ARG A 210 -8.86 25.89 -11.15
C ARG A 210 -8.05 25.00 -12.11
N VAL A 211 -6.76 24.83 -11.83
CA VAL A 211 -5.88 23.92 -12.59
C VAL A 211 -6.22 22.47 -12.29
N LEU A 212 -6.45 22.13 -11.01
CA LEU A 212 -6.91 20.80 -10.62
C LEU A 212 -8.29 20.47 -11.21
N GLU A 213 -9.25 21.40 -11.24
CA GLU A 213 -10.55 21.21 -11.92
C GLU A 213 -10.41 20.96 -13.43
N ALA A 214 -9.54 21.72 -14.12
CA ALA A 214 -9.34 21.56 -15.55
C ALA A 214 -8.64 20.24 -15.93
N VAL A 215 -7.78 19.72 -15.04
CA VAL A 215 -6.97 18.52 -15.25
C VAL A 215 -7.67 17.26 -14.73
N PHE A 216 -8.30 17.31 -13.56
CA PHE A 216 -9.11 16.22 -12.99
C PHE A 216 -10.51 16.11 -13.61
N GLY A 217 -10.96 17.16 -14.31
CA GLY A 217 -12.13 17.14 -15.19
C GLY A 217 -11.92 16.25 -16.43
N ASP A 218 -10.67 15.93 -16.77
CA ASP A 218 -10.34 15.04 -17.89
C ASP A 218 -10.56 13.56 -17.50
N SER A 219 -11.38 12.87 -18.29
CA SER A 219 -11.67 11.45 -18.08
C SER A 219 -10.43 10.57 -18.21
N ALA A 220 -9.44 10.98 -19.02
CA ALA A 220 -8.19 10.25 -19.17
C ALA A 220 -7.37 10.30 -17.88
N VAL A 221 -7.23 11.47 -17.26
CA VAL A 221 -6.50 11.62 -15.98
C VAL A 221 -7.18 10.82 -14.88
N ARG A 222 -8.51 10.84 -14.79
CA ARG A 222 -9.24 10.02 -13.81
C ARG A 222 -9.02 8.53 -14.01
N SER A 223 -9.01 8.06 -15.26
CA SER A 223 -8.73 6.66 -15.58
C SER A 223 -7.29 6.27 -15.27
N LEU A 224 -6.32 7.15 -15.56
CA LEU A 224 -4.91 6.93 -15.22
C LEU A 224 -4.71 6.87 -13.70
N ALA A 225 -5.37 7.77 -12.96
CA ALA A 225 -5.32 7.78 -11.50
C ALA A 225 -5.95 6.52 -10.89
N ALA A 226 -7.08 6.04 -11.43
CA ALA A 226 -7.69 4.79 -10.98
C ALA A 226 -6.75 3.59 -11.18
N ARG A 227 -6.15 3.46 -12.37
CA ARG A 227 -5.20 2.38 -12.68
C ARG A 227 -3.92 2.47 -11.83
N ALA A 228 -3.38 3.67 -11.65
CA ALA A 228 -2.24 3.91 -10.77
C ALA A 228 -2.57 3.52 -9.33
N ARG A 229 -3.80 3.75 -8.89
CA ARG A 229 -4.24 3.40 -7.55
C ARG A 229 -4.43 1.89 -7.38
N GLU A 230 -5.04 1.22 -8.34
CA GLU A 230 -5.15 -0.25 -8.35
C GLU A 230 -3.76 -0.90 -8.28
N ASP A 231 -2.76 -0.35 -8.98
CA ASP A 231 -1.37 -0.82 -8.91
C ASP A 231 -0.76 -0.62 -7.50
N LEU A 232 -1.01 0.54 -6.87
CA LEU A 232 -0.56 0.79 -5.50
C LEU A 232 -1.20 -0.17 -4.49
N GLU A 233 -2.51 -0.40 -4.62
CA GLU A 233 -3.27 -1.32 -3.77
C GLU A 233 -2.76 -2.76 -3.90
N ALA A 234 -2.47 -3.23 -5.12
CA ALA A 234 -1.90 -4.55 -5.36
C ALA A 234 -0.51 -4.72 -4.71
N ARG A 235 0.36 -3.71 -4.82
CA ARG A 235 1.69 -3.72 -4.20
C ARG A 235 1.62 -3.69 -2.68
N ALA A 236 0.69 -2.91 -2.13
CA ALA A 236 0.42 -2.87 -0.70
C ALA A 236 -0.07 -4.22 -0.18
N ASP A 237 -0.96 -4.89 -0.93
CA ASP A 237 -1.42 -6.25 -0.60
C ASP A 237 -0.27 -7.25 -0.57
N GLU A 238 0.64 -7.20 -1.55
CA GLU A 238 1.82 -8.07 -1.58
C GLU A 238 2.71 -7.89 -0.34
N LEU A 239 2.97 -6.64 0.06
CA LEU A 239 3.74 -6.32 1.27
C LEU A 239 3.05 -6.80 2.55
N LEU A 240 1.74 -6.57 2.67
CA LEU A 240 0.97 -6.98 3.85
C LEU A 240 0.85 -8.50 3.94
N ARG A 241 0.72 -9.20 2.82
CA ARG A 241 0.73 -10.67 2.78
C ARG A 241 2.09 -11.23 3.21
N TYR A 242 3.18 -10.63 2.76
CA TYR A 242 4.53 -11.00 3.21
C TYR A 242 4.67 -10.87 4.73
N GLU A 243 4.18 -9.77 5.31
CA GLU A 243 4.20 -9.59 6.76
C GLU A 243 3.28 -10.57 7.50
N GLN A 244 2.09 -10.84 6.97
CA GLN A 244 1.15 -11.81 7.54
C GLN A 244 1.74 -13.23 7.57
N GLU A 245 2.48 -13.61 6.53
CA GLU A 245 3.08 -14.94 6.39
C GLU A 245 4.01 -15.28 7.57
N ARG A 246 4.67 -14.29 8.17
CA ARG A 246 5.51 -14.48 9.38
C ARG A 246 4.71 -15.07 10.54
N PHE A 247 3.44 -14.70 10.69
CA PHE A 247 2.55 -15.26 11.71
C PHE A 247 2.02 -16.63 11.29
N ASP A 248 1.67 -16.80 10.01
CA ASP A 248 1.20 -18.09 9.51
C ASP A 248 2.26 -19.20 9.69
N VAL A 249 3.54 -18.88 9.46
CA VAL A 249 4.68 -19.77 9.71
C VAL A 249 4.78 -20.23 11.17
N LEU A 250 4.53 -19.34 12.14
CA LEU A 250 4.53 -19.71 13.57
C LEU A 250 3.41 -20.70 13.90
N VAL A 251 2.22 -20.49 13.32
CA VAL A 251 1.10 -21.41 13.52
C VAL A 251 1.38 -22.75 12.83
N ASP A 252 1.89 -22.73 11.61
CA ASP A 252 2.17 -23.93 10.81
C ASP A 252 3.26 -24.80 11.46
N ALA A 253 4.26 -24.19 12.10
CA ALA A 253 5.30 -24.92 12.82
C ALA A 253 4.77 -25.67 14.06
N ALA A 254 3.67 -25.21 14.66
CA ALA A 254 3.14 -25.73 15.92
C ALA A 254 1.83 -26.52 15.78
N ALA A 255 1.04 -26.25 14.75
CA ALA A 255 -0.27 -26.87 14.55
C ALA A 255 -0.14 -28.35 14.16
N PRO A 256 -0.99 -29.24 14.69
CA PRO A 256 -1.11 -30.60 14.16
C PRO A 256 -1.49 -30.60 12.69
N ALA A 257 -1.17 -31.69 11.98
CA ALA A 257 -1.70 -31.90 10.63
C ALA A 257 -3.24 -31.87 10.65
N PRO A 258 -3.92 -31.30 9.64
CA PRO A 258 -5.38 -31.19 9.61
C PRO A 258 -6.11 -32.53 9.77
N THR A 259 -5.51 -33.63 9.33
CA THR A 259 -6.07 -34.99 9.40
C THR A 259 -5.74 -35.72 10.69
N ALA A 260 -4.86 -35.18 11.55
CA ALA A 260 -4.28 -35.92 12.67
C ALA A 260 -5.31 -36.47 13.65
N ALA A 261 -6.42 -35.76 13.88
CA ALA A 261 -7.49 -36.23 14.76
C ALA A 261 -8.23 -37.45 14.18
N ASP A 262 -8.49 -37.44 12.88
CA ASP A 262 -9.16 -38.53 12.18
C ASP A 262 -8.25 -39.74 12.03
N ASP A 263 -6.98 -39.52 11.71
CA ASP A 263 -5.94 -40.55 11.65
C ASP A 263 -5.81 -41.26 13.01
N LEU A 264 -5.79 -40.50 14.12
CA LEU A 264 -5.76 -41.06 15.47
C LEU A 264 -7.01 -41.89 15.79
N ARG A 265 -8.20 -41.46 15.38
CA ARG A 265 -9.45 -42.23 15.58
C ARG A 265 -9.42 -43.53 14.79
N ALA A 266 -8.98 -43.48 13.54
CA ALA A 266 -8.86 -44.65 12.69
C ALA A 266 -7.93 -45.69 13.32
N VAL A 267 -6.72 -45.28 13.72
CA VAL A 267 -5.74 -46.18 14.37
C VAL A 267 -6.27 -46.76 15.68
N VAL A 268 -6.92 -45.96 16.53
CA VAL A 268 -7.52 -46.46 17.77
C VAL A 268 -8.65 -47.46 17.50
N GLY A 269 -9.46 -47.21 16.46
CA GLY A 269 -10.52 -48.10 16.01
C GLY A 269 -9.98 -49.45 15.51
N GLU A 270 -8.94 -49.42 14.67
CA GLU A 270 -8.24 -50.61 14.19
C GLU A 270 -7.64 -51.43 15.33
N LEU A 271 -6.98 -50.77 16.29
CA LEU A 271 -6.43 -51.44 17.46
C LEU A 271 -7.53 -52.11 18.31
N ALA A 272 -8.66 -51.44 18.51
CA ALA A 272 -9.80 -51.99 19.24
C ALA A 272 -10.44 -53.19 18.50
N ALA A 273 -10.47 -53.16 17.17
CA ALA A 273 -10.93 -54.29 16.37
C ALA A 273 -9.96 -55.49 16.48
N ALA A 274 -8.65 -55.26 16.36
CA ALA A 274 -7.63 -56.29 16.49
C ALA A 274 -7.65 -56.96 17.87
N ARG A 275 -7.82 -56.18 18.95
CA ARG A 275 -7.91 -56.72 20.32
C ARG A 275 -9.16 -57.58 20.54
N ARG A 276 -10.29 -57.22 19.92
CA ARG A 276 -11.52 -58.03 19.98
C ARG A 276 -11.40 -59.34 19.20
N ALA A 277 -10.68 -59.35 18.09
CA ALA A 277 -10.44 -60.56 17.30
C ALA A 277 -9.46 -61.53 17.98
N ALA A 278 -8.59 -61.03 18.86
CA ALA A 278 -7.60 -61.83 19.58
C ALA A 278 -8.10 -62.38 20.93
N ALA A 279 -9.28 -61.97 21.39
CA ALA A 279 -9.92 -62.41 22.64
C ALA A 279 -10.97 -63.49 22.36
#